data_AF-A0A022Q3X1-F1
#
_entry.id   AF-A0A022Q3X1-F1
#
_cell.length_a   1.000
_cell.length_b   1.000
_cell.length_c   1.000
_cell.angle_alpha   90.00
_cell.angle_beta   90.00
_cell.angle_gamma   90.00
#
_symmetry.space_group_name_H-M   'P 1'
#
loop_
_entity.id
_entity.type
_entity.pdbx_description
1 polymer ?
#
loop_
_entity_poly.entity_id
_entity_poly.type
_entity_poly.pdbx_seq_one_letter_code
_entity_poly.pdbx_strand_id
1 'polypeptide(L)'
;MGRRRAMEDAVTVAPPGWMAGEYYFFAVYDGHGGAKVAEKCGEKMHKCLAGHVEKEVEVEGGGASPIERDEKQRIEACGGSVTNRNGWRVQGYNISNYINKIRNPILLYLKPYVTSVPEVTVVSRSESDEFLIIATDGLFDVVCNDAACELVKKCLASGRNSRQAGASVSATLLAELAIAKGSKDNISIIVVQLIIKRKSTQTLNYVLV
;
A
#
# COMPACT_ATOMS: atom_id res chain seq x y z
N MET A 1 5.67 -6.41 13.77
CA MET A 1 4.69 -6.26 14.87
C MET A 1 4.83 -4.92 15.61
N GLY A 2 6.03 -4.33 15.75
CA GLY A 2 6.18 -3.01 16.39
C GLY A 2 5.79 -3.05 17.86
N ARG A 3 5.09 -2.02 18.35
CA ARG A 3 4.65 -1.91 19.77
C ARG A 3 3.17 -2.26 20.00
N ARG A 4 2.42 -2.64 18.97
CA ARG A 4 1.00 -3.02 19.08
C ARG A 4 0.85 -4.40 19.73
N ARG A 5 -0.31 -4.63 20.35
CA ARG A 5 -0.66 -5.91 21.01
C ARG A 5 -1.03 -7.04 20.03
N ALA A 6 -1.43 -6.67 18.82
CA ALA A 6 -1.80 -7.59 17.74
C ALA A 6 -1.13 -7.13 16.44
N MET A 7 -0.96 -8.06 15.50
CA MET A 7 -0.59 -7.77 14.12
C MET A 7 -1.88 -7.77 13.31
N GLU A 8 -2.37 -6.59 12.93
CA GLU A 8 -3.59 -6.43 12.13
C GLU A 8 -3.29 -6.23 10.63
N ASP A 9 -2.06 -5.88 10.27
CA ASP A 9 -1.66 -5.79 8.85
C ASP A 9 -1.60 -7.17 8.18
N ALA A 10 -1.75 -7.15 6.85
CA ALA A 10 -1.45 -8.28 5.98
C ALA A 10 -0.56 -7.85 4.80
N VAL A 11 0.13 -8.81 4.21
CA VAL A 11 1.01 -8.58 3.04
C VAL A 11 0.72 -9.64 1.98
N THR A 12 0.65 -9.24 0.72
CA THR A 12 0.56 -10.15 -0.44
C THR A 12 1.71 -9.91 -1.39
N VAL A 13 2.37 -11.00 -1.78
CA VAL A 13 3.29 -11.06 -2.91
C VAL A 13 2.83 -12.21 -3.79
N ALA A 14 2.22 -11.90 -4.93
CA ALA A 14 1.75 -12.90 -5.89
C ALA A 14 2.65 -12.88 -7.15
N PRO A 15 3.38 -13.98 -7.43
CA PRO A 15 4.18 -14.13 -8.65
C PRO A 15 3.28 -14.37 -9.87
N PRO A 16 3.78 -14.25 -11.11
CA PRO A 16 3.01 -14.51 -12.34
C PRO A 16 2.16 -15.79 -12.29
N GLY A 17 0.99 -15.74 -12.93
CA GLY A 17 0.05 -16.87 -13.03
C GLY A 17 -1.28 -16.69 -12.28
N TRP A 18 -1.48 -15.60 -11.55
CA TRP A 18 -2.79 -15.24 -10.97
C TRP A 18 -3.69 -14.43 -11.92
N MET A 19 -3.13 -13.97 -13.05
CA MET A 19 -3.77 -13.25 -14.14
C MET A 19 -3.08 -13.67 -15.45
N ALA A 20 -3.76 -13.58 -16.58
CA ALA A 20 -3.12 -13.77 -17.89
C ALA A 20 -1.94 -12.80 -18.08
N GLY A 21 -0.77 -13.35 -18.43
CA GLY A 21 0.47 -12.59 -18.61
C GLY A 21 1.48 -12.73 -17.45
N GLU A 22 2.60 -12.05 -17.58
CA GLU A 22 3.73 -12.11 -16.64
C GLU A 22 3.67 -10.97 -15.60
N TYR A 23 2.52 -10.85 -14.91
CA TYR A 23 2.30 -9.78 -13.93
C TYR A 23 2.63 -10.22 -12.50
N TYR A 24 3.36 -9.38 -11.78
CA TYR A 24 3.52 -9.49 -10.33
C TYR A 24 2.48 -8.60 -9.63
N PHE A 25 2.03 -9.02 -8.46
CA PHE A 25 1.21 -8.21 -7.58
C PHE A 25 1.83 -8.13 -6.19
N PHE A 26 1.94 -6.91 -5.66
CA PHE A 26 2.48 -6.61 -4.35
C PHE A 26 1.49 -5.69 -3.63
N ALA A 27 1.14 -6.00 -2.37
CA ALA A 27 0.26 -5.16 -1.59
C ALA A 27 0.54 -5.30 -0.09
N VAL A 28 0.43 -4.19 0.62
CA VAL A 28 0.33 -4.13 2.08
C VAL A 28 -1.09 -3.68 2.44
N TYR A 29 -1.67 -4.29 3.45
CA TYR A 29 -3.00 -3.94 3.94
C TYR A 29 -2.88 -3.57 5.40
N ASP A 30 -3.17 -2.32 5.72
CA ASP A 30 -3.17 -1.81 7.09
C ASP A 30 -4.52 -2.11 7.77
N GLY A 31 -4.52 -3.13 8.62
CA GLY A 31 -5.73 -3.59 9.29
C GLY A 31 -6.05 -2.77 10.52
N HIS A 32 -7.33 -2.50 10.75
CA HIS A 32 -7.77 -1.73 11.89
C HIS A 32 -9.06 -2.28 12.52
N GLY A 33 -9.08 -2.38 13.84
CA GLY A 33 -10.22 -2.97 14.55
C GLY A 33 -10.34 -4.48 14.34
N GLY A 34 -9.22 -5.13 14.00
CA GLY A 34 -9.07 -6.56 13.74
C GLY A 34 -8.35 -6.86 12.42
N ALA A 35 -7.66 -8.01 12.35
CA ALA A 35 -6.90 -8.42 11.16
C ALA A 35 -7.78 -8.95 10.00
N LYS A 36 -9.04 -9.31 10.27
CA LYS A 36 -9.86 -10.14 9.37
C LYS A 36 -10.05 -9.55 7.97
N VAL A 37 -10.30 -8.24 7.84
CA VAL A 37 -10.45 -7.58 6.53
C VAL A 37 -9.11 -7.52 5.81
N ALA A 38 -8.01 -7.16 6.49
CA ALA A 38 -6.68 -7.13 5.89
C ALA A 38 -6.25 -8.52 5.38
N GLU A 39 -6.44 -9.56 6.21
CA GLU A 39 -6.23 -10.96 5.82
C GLU A 39 -7.07 -11.33 4.59
N LYS A 40 -8.36 -10.94 4.59
CA LYS A 40 -9.26 -11.27 3.47
C LYS A 40 -8.89 -10.56 2.18
N CYS A 41 -8.46 -9.30 2.26
CA CYS A 41 -7.90 -8.56 1.15
C CYS A 41 -6.63 -9.26 0.64
N GLY A 42 -5.74 -9.70 1.55
CA GLY A 42 -4.53 -10.42 1.19
C GLY A 42 -4.78 -11.71 0.40
N GLU A 43 -5.84 -12.45 0.72
CA GLU A 43 -6.22 -13.69 0.03
C GLU A 43 -6.84 -13.48 -1.35
N LYS A 44 -7.56 -12.36 -1.55
CA LYS A 44 -8.54 -12.21 -2.64
C LYS A 44 -8.34 -11.02 -3.55
N MET A 45 -7.70 -9.93 -3.11
CA MET A 45 -7.69 -8.67 -3.87
C MET A 45 -7.10 -8.85 -5.27
N HIS A 46 -5.95 -9.50 -5.40
CA HIS A 46 -5.32 -9.77 -6.69
C HIS A 46 -6.23 -10.60 -7.64
N LYS A 47 -6.98 -11.57 -7.10
CA LYS A 47 -7.96 -12.36 -7.90
C LYS A 47 -9.15 -11.52 -8.33
N CYS A 48 -9.65 -10.66 -7.43
CA CYS A 48 -10.73 -9.73 -7.76
C CYS A 48 -10.28 -8.75 -8.85
N LEU A 49 -9.07 -8.21 -8.74
CA LEU A 49 -8.49 -7.29 -9.73
C LEU A 49 -8.35 -7.96 -11.11
N ALA A 50 -7.83 -9.20 -11.16
CA ALA A 50 -7.75 -9.97 -12.41
C ALA A 50 -9.11 -10.07 -13.11
N GLY A 51 -10.16 -10.40 -12.37
CA GLY A 51 -11.52 -10.49 -12.92
C GLY A 51 -12.13 -9.17 -13.42
N HIS A 52 -11.56 -8.01 -13.07
CA HIS A 52 -11.98 -6.69 -13.58
C HIS A 52 -11.11 -6.23 -14.74
N VAL A 53 -9.78 -6.42 -14.67
CA VAL A 53 -8.84 -6.08 -15.76
C VAL A 53 -9.12 -6.92 -17.02
N GLU A 54 -9.54 -8.18 -16.87
CA GLU A 54 -9.94 -9.02 -18.01
C GLU A 54 -11.26 -8.57 -18.67
N LYS A 55 -12.01 -7.65 -18.05
CA LYS A 55 -13.32 -7.17 -18.53
C LYS A 55 -13.30 -5.75 -19.10
N GLU A 56 -12.25 -4.96 -18.87
CA GLU A 56 -12.14 -3.59 -19.35
C GLU A 56 -10.71 -3.31 -19.88
N VAL A 57 -10.58 -3.08 -21.19
CA VAL A 57 -9.40 -2.47 -21.79
C VAL A 57 -9.87 -1.30 -22.65
N GLU A 58 -9.93 -0.12 -22.05
CA GLU A 58 -9.77 1.20 -22.71
C GLU A 58 -9.90 2.29 -21.64
N VAL A 59 -8.80 2.87 -21.13
CA VAL A 59 -8.80 4.25 -20.61
C VAL A 59 -7.43 4.90 -20.79
N GLU A 60 -7.43 6.07 -21.45
CA GLU A 60 -6.32 7.03 -21.61
C GLU A 60 -5.95 7.75 -20.31
N GLY A 61 -4.68 8.17 -20.23
CA GLY A 61 -4.09 8.77 -19.04
C GLY A 61 -4.57 10.18 -18.67
N GLY A 62 -4.50 10.48 -17.37
CA GLY A 62 -4.72 11.81 -16.79
C GLY A 62 -4.04 11.90 -15.42
N GLY A 63 -3.41 13.05 -15.14
CA GLY A 63 -2.43 13.27 -14.06
C GLY A 63 -2.98 13.41 -12.63
N ALA A 64 -2.05 13.59 -11.69
CA ALA A 64 -2.16 13.34 -10.25
C ALA A 64 -2.71 14.46 -9.32
N SER A 65 -3.25 14.03 -8.15
CA SER A 65 -3.24 14.54 -6.75
C SER A 65 -3.67 15.99 -6.37
N PRO A 66 -4.49 16.22 -5.30
CA PRO A 66 -4.05 16.18 -3.87
C PRO A 66 -5.00 15.49 -2.86
N ILE A 67 -4.44 14.49 -2.16
CA ILE A 67 -5.10 13.44 -1.33
C ILE A 67 -5.95 13.96 -0.15
N GLU A 68 -5.47 14.94 0.61
CA GLU A 68 -6.18 15.38 1.84
C GLU A 68 -7.28 16.42 1.58
N ARG A 69 -7.10 17.25 0.54
CA ARG A 69 -8.07 18.29 0.19
C ARG A 69 -9.27 17.68 -0.50
N ASP A 70 -9.05 16.71 -1.37
CA ASP A 70 -10.13 16.05 -2.11
C ASP A 70 -10.95 15.14 -1.21
N GLU A 71 -10.34 14.40 -0.29
CA GLU A 71 -11.09 13.51 0.61
C GLU A 71 -11.89 14.29 1.64
N LYS A 72 -11.30 15.35 2.23
CA LYS A 72 -12.05 16.24 3.13
C LYS A 72 -13.21 16.91 2.40
N GLN A 73 -12.98 17.43 1.20
CA GLN A 73 -14.04 18.05 0.38
C GLN A 73 -15.14 17.06 0.03
N ARG A 74 -14.79 15.83 -0.36
CA ARG A 74 -15.76 14.76 -0.65
C ARG A 74 -16.63 14.46 0.57
N ILE A 75 -16.02 14.29 1.74
CA ILE A 75 -16.74 14.02 2.99
C ILE A 75 -17.67 15.19 3.34
N GLU A 76 -17.18 16.43 3.27
CA GLU A 76 -17.97 17.64 3.56
C GLU A 76 -19.10 17.86 2.54
N ALA A 77 -18.87 17.58 1.26
CA ALA A 77 -19.88 17.67 0.20
C ALA A 77 -21.04 16.67 0.40
N CYS A 78 -20.78 15.53 1.04
CA CYS A 78 -21.83 14.57 1.44
C CYS A 78 -22.46 14.90 2.80
N GLY A 79 -22.14 16.04 3.43
CA GLY A 79 -22.66 16.47 4.73
C GLY A 79 -21.90 15.91 5.95
N GLY A 80 -20.71 15.33 5.73
CA GLY A 80 -19.85 14.80 6.78
C GLY A 80 -18.89 15.83 7.35
N SER A 81 -18.13 15.43 8.37
CA SER A 81 -17.13 16.27 9.04
C SER A 81 -15.85 15.48 9.29
N VAL A 82 -14.72 16.16 9.20
CA VAL A 82 -13.38 15.60 9.46
C VAL A 82 -12.76 16.30 10.66
N THR A 83 -12.28 15.53 11.64
CA THR A 83 -11.57 16.07 12.82
C THR A 83 -10.28 15.30 13.06
N ASN A 84 -9.22 16.00 13.45
CA ASN A 84 -7.99 15.37 13.92
C ASN A 84 -8.02 15.31 15.45
N ARG A 85 -8.14 14.10 16.02
CA ARG A 85 -8.06 13.85 17.47
C ARG A 85 -7.20 12.61 17.70
N ASN A 86 -5.87 12.81 17.69
CA ASN A 86 -4.87 11.74 17.68
C ASN A 86 -5.13 10.74 16.53
N GLY A 87 -5.20 11.28 15.31
CA GLY A 87 -5.62 10.56 14.11
C GLY A 87 -6.85 11.19 13.46
N TRP A 88 -6.97 11.04 12.15
CA TRP A 88 -8.09 11.56 11.36
C TRP A 88 -9.37 10.77 11.61
N ARG A 89 -10.50 11.47 11.74
CA ARG A 89 -11.80 10.91 12.09
C ARG A 89 -12.89 11.52 11.24
N VAL A 90 -13.78 10.67 10.75
CA VAL A 90 -14.97 11.05 9.99
C VAL A 90 -16.18 10.95 10.89
N GLN A 91 -16.94 12.04 11.00
CA GLN A 91 -18.03 12.17 11.99
C GLN A 91 -17.56 11.89 13.43
N GLY A 92 -16.30 12.19 13.75
CA GLY A 92 -15.69 11.90 15.06
C GLY A 92 -15.32 10.43 15.29
N TYR A 93 -15.58 9.54 14.34
CA TYR A 93 -15.19 8.14 14.38
C TYR A 93 -13.88 7.91 13.63
N ASN A 94 -12.96 7.16 14.22
CA ASN A 94 -11.87 6.58 13.43
C ASN A 94 -12.45 5.39 12.68
N ILE A 95 -12.78 5.58 11.39
CA ILE A 95 -13.47 4.61 10.52
C ILE A 95 -12.81 3.23 10.60
N SER A 96 -11.49 3.23 10.68
CA SER A 96 -10.66 2.04 10.65
C SER A 96 -11.05 1.08 11.80
N ASN A 97 -11.46 1.57 12.97
CA ASN A 97 -11.95 0.76 14.10
C ASN A 97 -13.30 0.03 13.88
N TYR A 98 -14.00 0.33 12.79
CA TYR A 98 -15.37 -0.11 12.54
C TYR A 98 -15.53 -0.97 11.28
N ILE A 99 -14.60 -0.87 10.32
CA ILE A 99 -14.64 -1.61 9.05
C ILE A 99 -14.75 -3.13 9.26
N ASN A 100 -14.10 -3.67 10.29
CA ASN A 100 -14.11 -5.11 10.61
C ASN A 100 -15.39 -5.59 11.33
N LYS A 101 -16.29 -4.69 11.74
CA LYS A 101 -17.49 -5.04 12.50
C LYS A 101 -18.70 -5.07 11.57
N ILE A 102 -18.86 -6.18 10.85
CA ILE A 102 -19.86 -6.43 9.78
C ILE A 102 -21.32 -6.13 10.19
N ARG A 103 -21.62 -6.07 11.50
CA ARG A 103 -22.95 -5.72 12.04
C ARG A 103 -22.96 -4.42 12.87
N ASN A 104 -21.99 -3.54 12.65
CA ASN A 104 -21.93 -2.29 13.40
C ASN A 104 -22.89 -1.26 12.76
N PRO A 105 -23.93 -0.80 13.47
CA PRO A 105 -24.83 0.24 12.95
C PRO A 105 -24.09 1.54 12.64
N ILE A 106 -22.94 1.80 13.28
CA ILE A 106 -22.06 2.94 12.98
C ILE A 106 -21.48 2.82 11.57
N LEU A 107 -21.17 1.61 11.08
CA LEU A 107 -20.65 1.45 9.72
C LEU A 107 -21.71 1.84 8.68
N LEU A 108 -22.98 1.50 8.90
CA LEU A 108 -24.09 1.92 8.02
C LEU A 108 -24.24 3.44 8.02
N TYR A 109 -24.07 4.10 9.17
CA TYR A 109 -24.06 5.55 9.30
C TYR A 109 -22.85 6.20 8.59
N LEU A 110 -21.70 5.52 8.56
CA LEU A 110 -20.47 6.03 7.95
C LEU A 110 -20.37 5.75 6.44
N LYS A 111 -21.12 4.80 5.89
CA LYS A 111 -21.08 4.41 4.46
C LYS A 111 -21.11 5.58 3.46
N PRO A 112 -21.92 6.64 3.66
CA PRO A 112 -21.90 7.78 2.73
C PRO A 112 -20.54 8.51 2.68
N TYR A 113 -19.72 8.38 3.72
CA TYR A 113 -18.46 9.10 3.89
C TYR A 113 -17.23 8.19 3.76
N VAL A 114 -17.39 6.92 3.39
CA VAL A 114 -16.28 5.97 3.19
C VAL A 114 -16.40 5.37 1.80
N THR A 115 -15.36 5.55 0.98
CA THR A 115 -15.31 4.95 -0.35
C THR A 115 -14.44 3.70 -0.36
N SER A 116 -14.83 2.70 -1.16
CA SER A 116 -14.00 1.54 -1.51
C SER A 116 -13.46 1.63 -2.94
N VAL A 117 -13.62 2.78 -3.59
CA VAL A 117 -13.06 3.05 -4.91
C VAL A 117 -11.60 3.42 -4.73
N PRO A 118 -10.65 2.64 -5.29
CA PRO A 118 -9.23 2.97 -5.18
C PRO A 118 -8.88 4.14 -6.11
N GLU A 119 -7.85 4.89 -5.73
CA GLU A 119 -7.08 5.66 -6.70
C GLU A 119 -6.13 4.70 -7.44
N VAL A 120 -6.01 4.87 -8.75
CA VAL A 120 -5.18 3.99 -9.59
C VAL A 120 -4.27 4.86 -10.43
N THR A 121 -2.96 4.68 -10.28
CA THR A 121 -1.98 5.33 -11.16
C THR A 121 -1.24 4.29 -11.98
N VAL A 122 -1.20 4.50 -13.31
CA VAL A 122 -0.44 3.67 -14.24
C VAL A 122 0.83 4.42 -14.63
N VAL A 123 1.98 3.86 -14.28
CA VAL A 123 3.29 4.44 -14.63
C VAL A 123 4.06 3.51 -15.55
N SER A 124 4.54 4.06 -16.68
CA SER A 124 5.45 3.35 -17.57
C SER A 124 6.82 3.21 -16.91
N ARG A 125 7.34 1.97 -16.87
CA ARG A 125 8.66 1.74 -16.30
C ARG A 125 9.77 2.29 -17.18
N SER A 126 10.77 2.85 -16.52
CA SER A 126 12.01 3.35 -17.12
C SER A 126 13.22 2.51 -16.69
N GLU A 127 14.32 2.64 -17.42
CA GLU A 127 15.61 2.06 -16.99
C GLU A 127 16.19 2.74 -15.73
N SER A 128 15.65 3.89 -15.31
CA SER A 128 16.04 4.53 -14.04
C SER A 128 15.28 4.01 -12.82
N ASP A 129 14.28 3.15 -13.00
CA ASP A 129 13.50 2.62 -11.87
C ASP A 129 14.28 1.51 -11.16
N GLU A 130 14.85 1.83 -9.99
CA GLU A 130 15.72 0.90 -9.26
C GLU A 130 14.95 -0.05 -8.32
N PHE A 131 13.93 0.47 -7.63
CA PHE A 131 13.15 -0.28 -6.65
C PHE A 131 11.81 0.41 -6.36
N LEU A 132 10.90 -0.34 -5.72
CA LEU A 132 9.63 0.14 -5.17
C LEU A 132 9.59 -0.18 -3.67
N ILE A 133 9.14 0.78 -2.86
CA ILE A 133 8.84 0.59 -1.43
C ILE A 133 7.32 0.68 -1.28
N ILE A 134 6.72 -0.36 -0.70
CA ILE A 134 5.30 -0.36 -0.31
C ILE A 134 5.26 -0.61 1.19
N ALA A 135 4.68 0.29 1.96
CA ALA A 135 4.62 0.15 3.41
C ALA A 135 3.39 0.82 4.02
N THR A 136 3.04 0.39 5.24
CA THR A 136 1.99 1.00 6.07
C THR A 136 2.47 2.30 6.72
N ASP A 137 1.54 3.06 7.30
CA ASP A 137 1.83 4.31 8.02
C ASP A 137 2.82 4.10 9.18
N GLY A 138 2.86 2.91 9.78
CA GLY A 138 3.83 2.54 10.81
C GLY A 138 5.30 2.76 10.41
N LEU A 139 5.62 2.77 9.11
CA LEU A 139 6.91 3.27 8.60
C LEU A 139 6.87 4.79 8.37
N PHE A 140 5.95 5.26 7.53
CA PHE A 140 5.99 6.61 6.96
C PHE A 140 5.62 7.74 7.94
N ASP A 141 4.94 7.43 9.05
CA ASP A 141 4.68 8.37 10.14
C ASP A 141 5.96 8.88 10.81
N VAL A 142 7.04 8.10 10.75
CA VAL A 142 8.29 8.42 11.46
C VAL A 142 9.53 8.45 10.55
N VAL A 143 9.45 7.85 9.35
CA VAL A 143 10.50 7.85 8.33
C VAL A 143 9.98 8.54 7.07
N CYS A 144 10.61 9.64 6.65
CA CYS A 144 10.26 10.31 5.40
C CYS A 144 10.75 9.52 4.17
N ASN A 145 10.12 9.77 3.02
CA ASN A 145 10.40 9.10 1.75
C ASN A 145 11.89 9.13 1.37
N ASP A 146 12.55 10.29 1.50
CA ASP A 146 13.96 10.43 1.14
C ASP A 146 14.87 9.55 2.01
N ALA A 147 14.64 9.54 3.33
CA ALA A 147 15.40 8.70 4.25
C ALA A 147 15.18 7.20 3.97
N ALA A 148 13.95 6.81 3.64
CA ALA A 148 13.64 5.44 3.27
C ALA A 148 14.36 5.04 1.97
N CYS A 149 14.28 5.88 0.94
CA CYS A 149 14.95 5.67 -0.34
C CYS A 149 16.47 5.59 -0.20
N GLU A 150 17.09 6.47 0.59
CA GLU A 150 18.54 6.44 0.82
C GLU A 150 19.00 5.14 1.49
N LEU A 151 18.25 4.65 2.48
CA LEU A 151 18.57 3.42 3.18
C LEU A 151 18.50 2.23 2.23
N VAL A 152 17.43 2.11 1.44
CA VAL A 152 17.30 1.05 0.43
C VAL A 152 18.45 1.12 -0.58
N LYS A 153 18.79 2.31 -1.10
CA LYS A 153 19.92 2.48 -2.03
C LYS A 153 21.24 2.00 -1.44
N LYS A 154 21.54 2.35 -0.19
CA LYS A 154 22.76 1.90 0.52
C LYS A 154 22.81 0.38 0.66
N CYS A 155 21.69 -0.25 1.01
CA CYS A 155 21.59 -1.71 1.13
C CYS A 155 21.77 -2.42 -0.22
N LEU A 156 21.10 -1.95 -1.27
CA LEU A 156 21.21 -2.52 -2.60
C LEU A 156 22.62 -2.34 -3.20
N ALA A 157 23.28 -1.21 -2.94
CA ALA A 157 24.66 -0.97 -3.39
C ALA A 157 25.68 -1.89 -2.71
N SER A 158 25.44 -2.26 -1.45
CA SER A 158 26.31 -3.13 -0.64
C SER A 158 26.07 -4.63 -0.89
N GLY A 159 24.85 -5.00 -1.33
CA GLY A 159 24.39 -6.38 -1.50
C GLY A 159 24.69 -7.05 -2.84
N ARG A 160 25.72 -6.62 -3.59
CA ARG A 160 25.97 -7.06 -5.00
C ARG A 160 26.09 -8.58 -5.20
N ASN A 161 26.30 -9.36 -4.14
CA ASN A 161 26.50 -10.81 -4.22
C ASN A 161 25.21 -11.64 -3.95
N SER A 162 24.09 -11.03 -3.55
CA SER A 162 22.79 -11.73 -3.38
C SER A 162 21.61 -10.77 -3.54
N ARG A 163 20.92 -10.84 -4.68
CA ARG A 163 19.76 -9.98 -5.03
C ARG A 163 18.61 -10.08 -4.02
N GLN A 164 18.28 -11.30 -3.61
CA GLN A 164 17.23 -11.56 -2.63
C GLN A 164 17.58 -10.99 -1.24
N ALA A 165 18.87 -10.97 -0.89
CA ALA A 165 19.32 -10.44 0.39
C ALA A 165 19.17 -8.91 0.45
N GLY A 166 19.44 -8.18 -0.63
CA GLY A 166 19.37 -6.71 -0.65
C GLY A 166 17.98 -6.17 -0.29
N ALA A 167 16.93 -6.68 -0.92
CA ALA A 167 15.55 -6.26 -0.66
C ALA A 167 15.07 -6.64 0.75
N SER A 168 15.34 -7.88 1.18
CA SER A 168 14.97 -8.38 2.52
C SER A 168 15.68 -7.61 3.64
N VAL A 169 16.98 -7.35 3.49
CA VAL A 169 17.77 -6.55 4.44
C VAL A 169 17.24 -5.12 4.49
N SER A 170 16.91 -4.53 3.34
CA SER A 170 16.35 -3.17 3.29
C SER A 170 15.03 -3.07 4.07
N ALA A 171 14.10 -4.01 3.85
CA ALA A 171 12.82 -4.03 4.56
C ALA A 171 13.01 -4.19 6.08
N THR A 172 13.94 -5.05 6.50
CA THR A 172 14.27 -5.25 7.92
C THR A 172 14.81 -3.97 8.56
N LEU A 173 15.79 -3.33 7.92
CA LEU A 173 16.41 -2.10 8.43
C LEU A 173 15.46 -0.91 8.45
N LEU A 174 14.54 -0.81 7.47
CA LEU A 174 13.48 0.20 7.51
C LEU A 174 12.54 -0.01 8.71
N ALA A 175 12.17 -1.26 9.00
CA ALA A 175 11.33 -1.56 10.16
C ALA A 175 12.04 -1.25 11.48
N GLU A 176 13.32 -1.59 11.61
CA GLU A 176 14.14 -1.25 12.77
C GLU A 176 14.28 0.26 12.95
N LEU A 177 14.52 0.99 11.86
CA LEU A 177 14.61 2.44 11.86
C LEU A 177 13.29 3.08 12.33
N ALA A 178 12.14 2.58 11.87
CA ALA A 178 10.83 3.04 12.31
C ALA A 178 10.61 2.79 13.81
N ILE A 179 10.97 1.61 14.31
CA ILE A 179 10.90 1.29 15.75
C ILE A 179 11.80 2.22 16.57
N ALA A 180 13.04 2.45 16.10
CA ALA A 180 14.00 3.32 16.77
C ALA A 180 13.54 4.79 16.80
N LYS A 181 12.86 5.25 15.74
CA LYS A 181 12.23 6.58 15.67
C LYS A 181 10.91 6.67 16.44
N GLY A 182 10.51 5.59 17.12
CA GLY A 182 9.40 5.61 18.06
C GLY A 182 8.04 5.27 17.44
N SER A 183 8.00 4.60 16.28
CA SER A 183 6.76 4.06 15.74
C SER A 183 6.04 3.20 16.79
N LYS A 184 4.74 3.43 16.93
CA LYS A 184 3.87 2.72 17.87
C LYS A 184 2.92 1.76 17.15
N ASP A 185 3.02 1.67 15.83
CA ASP A 185 2.09 0.91 15.00
C ASP A 185 2.60 -0.48 14.61
N ASN A 186 1.76 -1.25 13.93
CA ASN A 186 2.21 -2.34 13.07
C ASN A 186 3.02 -1.76 11.90
N ILE A 187 4.03 -2.51 11.48
CA ILE A 187 4.99 -2.06 10.47
C ILE A 187 5.12 -3.20 9.48
N SER A 188 4.60 -2.97 8.28
CA SER A 188 4.68 -3.90 7.15
C SER A 188 5.32 -3.20 5.97
N ILE A 189 6.34 -3.82 5.39
CA ILE A 189 7.17 -3.21 4.34
C ILE A 189 7.49 -4.28 3.29
N ILE A 190 7.24 -3.95 2.03
CA ILE A 190 7.72 -4.68 0.86
C ILE A 190 8.74 -3.78 0.16
N VAL A 191 9.93 -4.33 -0.11
CA VAL A 191 10.90 -3.74 -1.03
C VAL A 191 10.98 -4.62 -2.26
N VAL A 192 10.65 -4.06 -3.42
CA VAL A 192 10.75 -4.74 -4.71
C VAL A 192 11.96 -4.19 -5.45
N GLN A 193 12.95 -5.04 -5.72
CA GLN A 193 14.07 -4.66 -6.57
C GLN A 193 13.65 -4.76 -8.04
N LEU A 194 13.63 -3.64 -8.75
CA LEU A 194 13.17 -3.56 -10.13
C LEU A 194 14.35 -3.82 -11.07
N ILE A 195 14.53 -5.07 -11.50
CA ILE A 195 15.62 -5.45 -12.42
C ILE A 195 15.23 -5.08 -13.86
N ILE A 196 16.17 -4.50 -14.62
CA ILE A 196 16.11 -4.46 -16.09
C ILE A 196 16.66 -5.78 -16.61
N LYS A 197 15.82 -6.66 -17.15
CA LYS A 197 16.30 -7.76 -18.00
C LYS A 197 16.62 -7.15 -19.38
N ARG A 198 17.90 -6.99 -19.71
CA ARG A 198 18.30 -6.80 -21.11
C ARG A 198 18.07 -8.11 -21.87
N LYS A 199 16.94 -8.23 -22.60
CA LYS A 199 16.88 -8.66 -24.01
C LYS A 199 15.45 -8.78 -24.56
N SER A 200 15.31 -8.21 -25.76
CA SER A 200 14.44 -8.55 -26.90
C SER A 200 12.94 -8.74 -26.65
N THR A 201 12.16 -8.03 -27.47
CA THR A 201 10.69 -8.05 -27.64
C THR A 201 9.84 -7.37 -26.56
N GLN A 202 9.03 -6.42 -27.03
CA GLN A 202 8.11 -5.56 -26.29
C GLN A 202 7.25 -6.37 -25.31
N THR A 203 7.44 -6.13 -24.02
CA THR A 203 6.43 -6.42 -23.01
C THR A 203 6.21 -5.09 -22.30
N LEU A 204 4.98 -4.58 -22.33
CA LEU A 204 4.67 -3.32 -21.68
C LEU A 204 4.84 -3.50 -20.16
N ASN A 205 5.83 -2.81 -19.60
CA ASN A 205 6.20 -2.90 -18.20
C ASN A 205 5.49 -1.76 -17.46
N TYR A 206 4.31 -2.03 -16.90
CA TYR A 206 3.61 -1.07 -16.05
C TYR A 206 3.76 -1.44 -14.58
N VAL A 207 3.84 -0.43 -13.72
CA VAL A 207 3.53 -0.57 -12.30
C VAL A 207 2.15 0.03 -12.09
N LEU A 208 1.25 -0.77 -11.53
CA LEU A 208 0.00 -0.28 -10.97
C LEU A 208 0.28 -0.02 -9.48
N VAL A 209 0.12 1.24 -9.05
CA VAL A 209 0.18 1.63 -7.64
C VAL A 209 -1.20 2.07 -7.21
#